data_AF-A0A562T9E2-F1
#
_entry.id   AF-A0A562T9E2-F1
#
_cell.length_a   1.000
_cell.length_b   1.000
_cell.length_c   1.000
_cell.angle_alpha   90.00
_cell.angle_beta   90.00
_cell.angle_gamma   90.00
#
_symmetry.space_group_name_H-M   'P 1'
#
loop_
_entity.id
_entity.type
_entity.pdbx_description
1 polymer ?
#
loop_
_entity_poly.entity_id
_entity_poly.type
_entity_poly.pdbx_seq_one_letter_code
_entity_poly.pdbx_strand_id
1 'polypeptide(L)'
;MTTANRLLLYGEAARLYDIYSLDGGFFRIKYRQDRRPGLAKENPVWFHLKHWPVSFAIGGWLWFRRWQYERLTRRIWQNPDRFAYEDAAISQTAGKEFETLDLFTKTRGGMEAVGKARKIKAITAGARKRGAETASA
;
A
#
# COMPACT_ATOMS: atom_id res chain seq x y z
N MET A 1 13.12 5.03 5.70
CA MET A 1 12.46 5.42 6.97
C MET A 1 10.94 5.64 6.84
N THR A 2 10.42 6.17 5.72
CA THR A 2 8.97 6.41 5.55
C THR A 2 8.15 5.16 5.23
N THR A 3 8.71 4.21 4.46
CA THR A 3 8.00 2.97 4.05
C THR A 3 7.64 2.08 5.24
N ALA A 4 8.59 1.82 6.15
CA ALA A 4 8.33 0.96 7.31
C ALA A 4 7.28 1.56 8.26
N ASN A 5 7.25 2.89 8.44
CA ASN A 5 6.22 3.56 9.23
C ASN A 5 4.84 3.37 8.63
N ARG A 6 4.71 3.50 7.31
CA ARG A 6 3.44 3.30 6.60
C ARG A 6 2.96 1.87 6.71
N LEU A 7 3.85 0.89 6.51
CA LEU A 7 3.51 -0.54 6.65
C LEU A 7 3.02 -0.86 8.07
N LEU A 8 3.67 -0.28 9.08
CA LEU A 8 3.27 -0.43 10.47
C LEU A 8 1.89 0.20 10.76
N LEU A 9 1.63 1.42 10.27
CA LEU A 9 0.34 2.09 10.42
C LEU A 9 -0.78 1.30 9.73
N TYR A 10 -0.59 0.90 8.47
CA TYR A 10 -1.58 0.15 7.71
C TYR A 10 -1.88 -1.22 8.32
N GLY A 11 -0.87 -1.92 8.83
CA GLY A 11 -1.04 -3.25 9.40
C GLY A 11 -1.59 -3.27 10.82
N GLU A 12 -1.14 -2.36 11.69
CA GLU A 12 -1.35 -2.50 13.13
C GLU A 12 -2.42 -1.54 13.69
N ALA A 13 -2.73 -0.42 13.03
CA ALA A 13 -3.69 0.57 13.56
C ALA A 13 -5.10 -0.03 13.75
N ALA A 14 -5.62 -0.72 12.74
CA ALA A 14 -6.92 -1.38 12.84
C ALA A 14 -6.91 -2.52 13.88
N ARG A 15 -5.82 -3.28 13.96
CA ARG A 15 -5.70 -4.43 14.87
C ARG A 15 -5.61 -4.03 16.34
N LEU A 16 -4.86 -2.98 16.65
CA LEU A 16 -4.59 -2.57 18.03
C LEU A 16 -5.61 -1.55 18.55
N TYR A 17 -6.12 -0.69 17.68
CA TYR A 17 -6.94 0.44 18.08
C TYR A 17 -8.33 0.46 17.47
N ASP A 18 -8.64 -0.42 16.51
CA ASP A 18 -9.91 -0.45 15.78
C ASP A 18 -10.23 0.90 15.10
N ILE A 19 -9.20 1.48 14.50
CA ILE A 19 -9.26 2.77 13.80
C ILE A 19 -8.79 2.57 12.36
N TYR A 20 -9.33 3.38 11.44
CA TYR A 20 -8.85 3.42 10.08
C TYR A 20 -7.37 3.79 10.02
N SER A 21 -6.61 3.10 9.17
CA SER A 21 -5.15 3.18 9.20
C SER A 21 -4.57 4.57 8.92
N LEU A 22 -5.29 5.43 8.19
CA LEU A 22 -4.85 6.80 7.94
C LEU A 22 -5.05 7.74 9.14
N ASP A 23 -6.01 7.42 10.01
CA ASP A 23 -6.29 8.19 11.23
C ASP A 23 -5.40 7.74 12.40
N GLY A 24 -4.68 6.63 12.21
CA GLY A 24 -3.75 6.08 13.18
C GLY A 24 -2.41 6.83 13.22
N GLY A 25 -1.81 6.88 14.41
CA GLY A 25 -0.43 7.31 14.63
C GLY A 25 0.47 6.16 15.11
N PHE A 26 1.75 6.44 15.36
CA PHE A 26 2.65 5.43 15.91
C PHE A 26 2.25 4.98 17.32
N PHE A 27 1.68 5.87 18.13
CA PHE A 27 1.27 5.54 19.49
C PHE A 27 -0.01 6.27 19.85
N ARG A 28 -0.99 5.57 20.43
CA ARG A 28 -2.20 6.20 20.96
C ARG A 28 -1.92 6.79 22.34
N ILE A 29 -1.85 8.11 22.43
CA ILE A 29 -1.73 8.82 23.70
C ILE A 29 -3.11 8.90 24.35
N LYS A 30 -3.20 8.50 25.62
CA LYS A 30 -4.41 8.62 26.43
C LYS A 30 -4.24 9.77 27.42
N TYR A 31 -5.12 10.76 27.33
CA TYR A 31 -5.11 11.92 28.22
C TYR A 31 -6.16 11.76 29.32
N ARG A 32 -5.77 12.02 30.57
CA ARG A 32 -6.69 11.97 31.72
C ARG A 32 -7.83 12.98 31.63
N GLN A 33 -7.54 14.14 31.04
CA GLN A 33 -8.49 15.25 30.93
C GLN A 33 -9.50 15.07 29.79
N ASP A 34 -9.22 14.14 28.87
CA ASP A 34 -10.09 13.83 27.73
C ASP A 34 -11.24 12.92 28.20
N ARG A 35 -12.26 13.56 28.78
CA ARG A 35 -13.45 12.92 29.35
C ARG A 35 -14.70 13.59 28.79
N ARG A 36 -15.73 12.79 28.55
CA ARG A 36 -17.04 13.30 28.14
C ARG A 36 -17.56 14.28 29.21
N PRO A 37 -18.11 15.45 28.81
CA PRO A 37 -18.72 16.39 29.73
C PRO A 37 -19.72 15.69 30.66
N GLY A 38 -19.65 15.95 31.96
CA GLY A 38 -20.50 15.33 32.99
C GLY A 38 -19.89 14.12 33.72
N LEU A 39 -18.74 13.59 33.30
CA LEU A 39 -18.01 12.57 34.07
C LEU A 39 -16.95 13.17 34.98
N ALA A 40 -16.81 12.62 36.19
CA ALA A 40 -15.76 12.99 37.13
C ALA A 40 -14.36 12.69 36.58
N LYS A 41 -13.41 13.59 36.87
CA LYS A 41 -11.99 13.39 36.55
C LYS A 41 -11.44 12.26 37.42
N GLU A 42 -10.78 11.30 36.79
CA GLU A 42 -10.17 10.18 37.50
C GLU A 42 -8.94 10.64 38.31
N ASN A 43 -8.63 9.93 39.39
CA ASN A 43 -7.40 10.14 40.15
C ASN A 43 -6.18 9.92 39.23
N PRO A 44 -5.21 10.85 39.17
CA PRO A 44 -4.03 10.72 38.33
C PRO A 44 -3.28 9.39 38.48
N VAL A 45 -3.10 8.92 39.72
CA VAL A 45 -2.32 7.70 40.00
C VAL A 45 -3.04 6.47 39.44
N TRP A 46 -4.33 6.34 39.73
CA TRP A 46 -5.14 5.22 39.27
C TRP A 46 -5.27 5.18 37.74
N PHE A 47 -5.45 6.35 37.12
CA PHE A 47 -5.50 6.48 35.66
C PHE A 47 -4.24 5.93 35.00
N HIS A 48 -3.05 6.36 35.46
CA HIS A 48 -1.80 5.91 34.88
C HIS A 48 -1.52 4.44 35.18
N LEU A 49 -1.79 3.98 36.41
CA LEU A 49 -1.61 2.57 36.78
C LEU A 49 -2.45 1.62 35.90
N LYS A 50 -3.69 2.03 35.57
CA LYS A 50 -4.59 1.27 34.69
C LYS A 50 -4.12 1.25 33.23
N HIS A 51 -3.56 2.34 32.73
CA HIS A 51 -3.31 2.51 31.29
C HIS A 51 -1.86 2.30 30.86
N TRP A 52 -0.88 2.55 31.73
CA TRP A 52 0.53 2.39 31.38
C TRP A 52 0.90 0.96 30.98
N PRO A 53 0.54 -0.09 31.73
CA PRO A 53 0.97 -1.45 31.40
C PRO A 53 0.56 -1.85 29.97
N VAL A 54 -0.69 -1.56 29.61
CA VAL A 54 -1.23 -1.81 28.27
C VAL A 54 -0.51 -0.96 27.21
N SER A 55 -0.28 0.32 27.51
CA SER A 55 0.38 1.23 26.58
C SER A 55 1.84 0.83 26.34
N PHE A 56 2.55 0.39 27.38
CA PHE A 56 3.93 -0.13 27.28
C PHE A 56 3.98 -1.45 26.49
N ALA A 57 3.06 -2.38 26.74
CA ALA A 57 2.97 -3.63 25.99
C ALA A 57 2.75 -3.37 24.49
N ILE A 58 1.83 -2.47 24.16
CA ILE A 58 1.57 -2.04 22.78
C ILE A 58 2.80 -1.35 22.18
N GLY A 59 3.47 -0.47 22.94
CA GLY A 59 4.69 0.20 22.49
C GLY A 59 5.81 -0.79 22.17
N GLY A 60 6.00 -1.80 23.02
CA GLY A 60 6.95 -2.89 22.79
C GLY A 60 6.62 -3.70 21.54
N TRP A 61 5.35 -4.05 21.35
CA TRP A 61 4.88 -4.75 20.15
C TRP A 61 5.15 -3.94 18.87
N LEU A 62 4.80 -2.65 18.88
CA LEU A 62 5.01 -1.76 17.74
C LEU A 62 6.49 -1.58 17.42
N TRP A 63 7.35 -1.47 18.44
CA TRP A 63 8.80 -1.44 18.26
C TRP A 63 9.34 -2.72 17.63
N PHE A 64 8.91 -3.87 18.13
CA PHE A 64 9.27 -5.17 17.58
C PHE A 64 8.84 -5.30 16.12
N ARG A 65 7.60 -4.92 15.81
CA ARG A 65 7.05 -4.98 14.45
C ARG A 65 7.75 -4.01 13.49
N ARG A 66 8.05 -2.80 13.95
CA ARG A 66 8.88 -1.82 13.24
C ARG A 66 10.22 -2.44 12.86
N TRP A 67 10.89 -3.07 13.82
CA TRP A 67 12.19 -3.71 13.59
C TRP A 67 12.10 -4.82 12.53
N GLN A 68 11.05 -5.65 12.55
CA GLN A 68 10.83 -6.65 11.51
C GLN A 68 10.66 -6.03 10.12
N TYR A 69 9.85 -4.98 9.99
CA TYR A 69 9.63 -4.30 8.72
C TYR A 69 10.89 -3.60 8.19
N GLU A 70 11.67 -2.98 9.07
CA GLU A 70 12.97 -2.39 8.70
C GLU A 70 13.93 -3.46 8.21
N ARG A 71 14.01 -4.62 8.89
CA ARG A 71 14.85 -5.75 8.47
C ARG A 71 14.42 -6.29 7.10
N LEU A 72 13.12 -6.45 6.87
CA LEU A 72 12.58 -6.89 5.59
C LEU A 72 12.89 -5.89 4.48
N THR A 73 12.64 -4.60 4.73
CA THR A 73 12.88 -3.53 3.77
C THR A 73 14.36 -3.50 3.38
N ARG A 74 15.28 -3.54 4.36
CA ARG A 74 16.72 -3.59 4.08
C ARG A 74 17.11 -4.79 3.22
N ARG A 75 16.57 -5.98 3.51
CA ARG A 75 16.82 -7.18 2.70
C ARG A 75 16.37 -7.01 1.25
N ILE A 76 15.18 -6.45 1.04
CA ILE A 76 14.64 -6.20 -0.30
C ILE A 76 15.52 -5.20 -1.06
N TRP A 77 15.93 -4.10 -0.41
CA TRP A 77 16.78 -3.09 -1.04
C TRP A 77 18.19 -3.59 -1.35
N GLN A 78 18.74 -4.48 -0.53
CA GLN A 78 20.05 -5.10 -0.74
C GLN A 78 20.05 -6.16 -1.83
N ASN A 79 18.88 -6.70 -2.21
CA ASN A 79 18.80 -7.70 -3.27
C ASN A 79 19.17 -7.06 -4.63
N PRO A 80 20.16 -7.60 -5.37
CA PRO A 80 20.51 -7.11 -6.71
C PRO A 80 19.33 -7.24 -7.69
N ASP A 81 18.53 -8.30 -7.55
CA ASP A 81 17.40 -8.62 -8.45
C ASP A 81 16.07 -7.97 -8.00
N ARG A 82 16.12 -6.93 -7.15
CA ARG A 82 14.92 -6.29 -6.58
C ARG A 82 13.93 -5.72 -7.61
N PHE A 83 14.38 -5.47 -8.84
CA PHE A 83 13.55 -4.96 -9.93
C PHE A 83 13.13 -6.06 -10.93
N ALA A 84 13.57 -7.30 -10.72
CA ALA A 84 13.25 -8.42 -11.58
C ALA A 84 11.90 -9.08 -11.24
N TYR A 85 11.18 -8.59 -10.23
CA TYR A 85 9.88 -9.13 -9.87
C TYR A 85 8.85 -8.83 -10.96
N GLU A 86 8.32 -9.88 -11.56
CA GLU A 86 7.23 -9.84 -12.55
C GLU A 86 6.23 -10.93 -12.18
N ASP A 87 5.00 -10.54 -11.84
CA ASP A 87 3.88 -11.45 -11.62
C ASP A 87 2.92 -11.40 -12.81
N ALA A 88 1.96 -12.33 -12.88
CA ALA A 88 1.00 -12.38 -13.98
C ALA A 88 0.05 -11.16 -14.07
N ALA A 89 -0.07 -10.36 -13.00
CA ALA A 89 -0.93 -9.19 -12.95
C ALA A 89 -0.21 -7.90 -13.43
N ILE A 90 1.09 -7.80 -13.18
CA ILE A 90 1.96 -6.68 -13.59
C ILE A 90 2.78 -6.98 -14.84
N SER A 91 2.85 -8.26 -15.25
CA SER A 91 3.52 -8.66 -16.47
C SER A 91 2.95 -7.89 -17.63
N GLN A 92 3.84 -7.44 -18.52
CA GLN A 92 3.38 -6.75 -19.71
C GLN A 92 2.48 -7.69 -20.51
N THR A 93 1.23 -7.30 -20.78
CA THR A 93 0.23 -8.14 -21.44
C THR A 93 0.82 -8.83 -22.67
N ALA A 94 1.14 -10.11 -22.54
CA ALA A 94 1.94 -10.83 -23.53
C ALA A 94 1.02 -11.64 -24.46
N GLY A 95 1.26 -11.54 -25.77
CA GLY A 95 0.60 -12.40 -26.75
C GLY A 95 -0.93 -12.24 -26.83
N LYS A 96 -1.67 -13.32 -26.52
CA LYS A 96 -3.12 -13.49 -26.75
C LYS A 96 -3.99 -13.25 -25.51
N GLU A 97 -3.47 -12.66 -24.44
CA GLU A 97 -4.23 -12.41 -23.20
C GLU A 97 -5.53 -11.64 -23.41
N PHE A 98 -5.56 -10.70 -24.35
CA PHE A 98 -6.78 -9.98 -24.73
C PHE A 98 -7.86 -10.87 -25.38
N GLU A 99 -7.50 -12.06 -25.84
CA GLU A 99 -8.37 -13.03 -26.52
C GLU A 99 -8.72 -14.22 -25.62
N THR A 100 -7.96 -14.43 -24.53
CA THR A 100 -8.13 -15.58 -23.64
C THR A 100 -8.71 -15.21 -22.27
N LEU A 101 -8.41 -14.03 -21.73
CA LEU A 101 -8.89 -13.64 -20.41
C LEU A 101 -10.37 -13.22 -20.46
N ASP A 102 -11.17 -13.87 -19.62
CA ASP A 102 -12.61 -13.64 -19.49
C ASP A 102 -12.98 -12.17 -19.21
N LEU A 103 -12.10 -11.45 -18.50
CA LEU A 103 -12.27 -10.02 -18.23
C LEU A 103 -12.44 -9.22 -19.53
N PHE A 104 -11.71 -9.58 -20.58
CA PHE A 104 -11.70 -8.88 -21.87
C PHE A 104 -12.71 -9.42 -22.87
N THR A 105 -13.05 -10.71 -22.82
CA THR A 105 -13.91 -11.37 -23.82
C THR A 105 -15.39 -11.41 -23.42
N LYS A 106 -15.70 -11.57 -22.13
CA LYS A 106 -17.08 -11.75 -21.67
C LYS A 106 -17.80 -10.45 -21.34
N THR A 107 -17.07 -9.34 -21.21
CA THR A 107 -17.65 -8.04 -20.88
C THR A 107 -17.64 -7.11 -22.10
N ARG A 108 -18.75 -6.39 -22.33
CA ARG A 108 -18.83 -5.36 -23.38
C ARG A 108 -17.72 -4.31 -23.23
N GLY A 109 -17.52 -3.82 -22.01
CA GLY A 109 -16.48 -2.83 -21.71
C GLY A 109 -15.07 -3.35 -21.96
N GLY A 110 -14.80 -4.63 -21.65
CA GLY A 110 -13.53 -5.28 -21.97
C GLY A 110 -13.25 -5.31 -23.47
N MET A 111 -14.22 -5.76 -24.27
CA MET A 111 -14.08 -5.83 -25.74
C MET A 111 -13.85 -4.44 -26.37
N GLU A 112 -14.59 -3.42 -25.91
CA GLU A 112 -14.42 -2.03 -26.35
C GLU A 112 -13.03 -1.47 -25.98
N ALA A 113 -12.55 -1.75 -24.77
CA ALA A 113 -11.23 -1.35 -24.30
C ALA A 113 -10.11 -2.00 -25.13
N VAL A 114 -10.23 -3.29 -25.45
CA VAL A 114 -9.28 -4.00 -26.33
C VAL A 114 -9.28 -3.40 -27.73
N GLY A 115 -10.45 -3.12 -28.31
CA GLY A 115 -10.57 -2.48 -29.62
C GLY A 115 -9.89 -1.11 -29.66
N LYS A 116 -10.10 -0.29 -28.63
CA LYS A 116 -9.43 1.02 -28.49
C LYS A 116 -7.92 0.87 -28.34
N ALA A 117 -7.45 -0.05 -27.50
CA ALA A 117 -6.03 -0.33 -27.32
C ALA A 117 -5.34 -0.76 -28.63
N ARG A 118 -5.99 -1.65 -29.41
CA ARG A 118 -5.51 -2.08 -30.74
C ARG A 118 -5.41 -0.90 -31.72
N LYS A 119 -6.43 -0.03 -31.75
CA LYS A 119 -6.44 1.18 -32.61
C LYS A 119 -5.29 2.13 -32.26
N ILE A 120 -5.09 2.42 -30.97
CA ILE A 120 -4.00 3.28 -30.51
C ILE A 120 -2.65 2.67 -30.91
N LYS A 121 -2.45 1.37 -30.68
CA LYS A 121 -1.20 0.67 -31.06
C LYS A 121 -0.89 0.80 -32.55
N ALA A 122 -1.90 0.66 -33.42
CA ALA A 122 -1.74 0.82 -34.87
C ALA A 122 -1.35 2.26 -35.26
N ILE A 123 -1.99 3.27 -34.66
CA ILE A 123 -1.68 4.68 -34.90
C ILE A 123 -0.25 4.99 -34.45
N THR A 124 0.14 4.58 -33.25
CA THR A 124 1.49 4.80 -32.71
C THR A 124 2.56 4.11 -33.54
N ALA A 125 2.31 2.87 -33.99
CA ALA A 125 3.23 2.15 -34.88
C ALA A 125 3.38 2.86 -36.24
N GLY A 126 2.28 3.34 -36.82
CA GLY A 126 2.30 4.12 -38.06
C GLY A 126 3.05 5.45 -37.92
N ALA A 127 2.87 6.17 -36.81
CA ALA A 127 3.61 7.40 -36.52
C ALA A 127 5.11 7.13 -36.34
N ARG A 128 5.49 6.05 -35.65
CA ARG A 128 6.89 5.66 -35.46
C ARG A 128 7.59 5.31 -36.77
N LYS A 129 6.90 4.62 -37.70
CA LYS A 129 7.44 4.33 -39.04
C LYS A 129 7.68 5.60 -39.85
N ARG A 130 6.71 6.51 -39.91
CA ARG A 130 6.86 7.81 -40.60
C ARG A 130 7.99 8.67 -40.02
N GLY A 131 8.15 8.65 -38.70
CA GLY A 131 9.27 9.34 -38.02
C GLY A 131 10.64 8.72 -38.34
N ALA A 132 10.71 7.40 -38.52
CA ALA A 132 11.95 6.73 -38.92
C ALA A 132 12.32 7.02 -40.38
N GLU A 133 11.33 7.04 -41.28
CA GLU A 133 11.51 7.36 -42.71
C GLU A 133 11.99 8.80 -42.93
N THR A 134 11.48 9.76 -42.15
CA THR A 134 11.87 11.17 -42.19
C THR A 134 13.24 11.45 -41.56
N ALA A 135 13.72 10.60 -40.66
CA ALA A 135 15.06 10.70 -40.07
C ALA A 135 16.16 10.04 -40.93
N SER A 136 15.77 9.25 -41.93
CA SER A 136 16.67 8.59 -42.88
C SER A 136 16.82 9.32 -44.22
N ALA A 137 16.12 10.44 -44.41
CA ALA A 137 16.21 11.33 -45.57
C ALA A 137 16.97 12.62 -45.19
#